data_AF-X7ZAX4-F1
#
_entry.id   AF-X7ZAX4-F1
#
_cell.length_a   1.000
_cell.length_b   1.000
_cell.length_c   1.000
_cell.angle_alpha   90.00
_cell.angle_beta   90.00
_cell.angle_gamma   90.00
#
_symmetry.space_group_name_H-M   'P 1'
#
loop_
_entity.id
_entity.type
_entity.pdbx_description
1 polymer ?
#
loop_
_entity_poly.entity_id
_entity_poly.type
_entity_poly.pdbx_seq_one_letter_code
_entity_poly.pdbx_strand_id
1 'polypeptide(L)'
;MITDWDPEDKVAWEAGNKNIARRNLIWSVVAEHLGFSIWSIWSVMVLFMPQAVYGFTAADKFLLGATATLVGACLRIPYTLATATFGGRNWTTFSAFVLLIPTLGTLWLLAHPGLPLWMYMVCAALAGFGGGNFASSMTNINAFYPSD
;
A
#
# COMPACT_ATOMS: atom_id res chain seq x y z
N MET A 1 2.24 20.17 12.38
CA MET A 1 0.82 20.08 12.75
C MET A 1 0.14 21.35 12.28
N ILE A 2 -1.01 21.25 11.62
CA ILE A 2 -1.97 22.37 11.58
C ILE A 2 -2.80 22.11 12.83
N THR A 3 -2.58 22.90 13.88
CA THR A 3 -3.14 22.69 15.22
C THR A 3 -4.59 23.13 15.36
N ASP A 4 -5.19 23.66 14.29
CA ASP A 4 -6.52 24.28 14.31
C ASP A 4 -7.26 23.99 13.00
N TRP A 5 -7.53 22.71 12.73
CA TRP A 5 -8.34 22.28 11.58
C TRP A 5 -9.71 21.86 12.08
N ASP A 6 -10.69 22.76 11.94
CA ASP A 6 -12.10 22.47 12.14
C ASP A 6 -12.77 22.29 10.76
N PRO A 7 -13.09 21.04 10.34
CA PRO A 7 -13.77 20.79 9.07
C PRO A 7 -15.24 21.27 9.07
N GLU A 8 -15.82 21.56 10.23
CA GLU A 8 -17.20 22.05 10.39
C GLU A 8 -17.31 23.58 10.32
N ASP A 9 -16.19 24.31 10.39
CA ASP A 9 -16.17 25.75 10.18
C ASP A 9 -16.38 26.07 8.69
N LYS A 10 -17.64 26.37 8.36
CA LYS A 10 -18.08 26.73 7.00
C LYS A 10 -17.35 27.95 6.44
N VAL A 11 -16.92 28.88 7.30
CA VAL A 11 -16.18 30.08 6.87
C VAL A 11 -14.77 29.70 6.45
N ALA A 12 -14.08 28.89 7.25
CA ALA A 12 -12.76 28.37 6.90
C ALA A 12 -12.80 27.41 5.70
N TRP A 13 -13.86 26.59 5.59
CA TRP A 13 -14.12 25.68 4.47
C TRP A 13 -14.18 26.42 3.13
N GLU A 14 -15.01 27.46 3.05
CA GLU A 14 -15.16 28.29 1.85
C GLU A 14 -13.95 29.19 1.58
N ALA A 15 -13.21 29.60 2.63
CA ALA A 15 -12.01 30.42 2.52
C ALA A 15 -10.78 29.68 1.94
N GLY A 16 -10.86 28.37 1.71
CA GLY A 16 -9.81 27.61 1.01
C GLY A 16 -9.51 26.23 1.57
N ASN A 17 -10.03 25.88 2.76
CA ASN A 17 -9.83 24.55 3.35
C ASN A 17 -10.38 23.43 2.44
N LYS A 18 -11.46 23.68 1.68
CA LYS A 18 -11.97 22.73 0.68
C LYS A 18 -10.94 22.34 -0.39
N ASN A 19 -10.09 23.28 -0.81
CA ASN A 19 -9.06 23.02 -1.82
C ASN A 19 -7.88 22.21 -1.24
N ILE A 20 -7.55 22.46 0.03
CA ILE A 20 -6.52 21.71 0.76
C ILE A 20 -7.00 20.27 1.00
N ALA A 21 -8.24 20.09 1.46
CA ALA A 21 -8.88 18.78 1.64
C ALA A 21 -8.93 18.00 0.32
N ARG A 22 -9.37 18.63 -0.77
CA ARG A 22 -9.40 17.99 -2.11
C ARG A 22 -8.01 17.57 -2.59
N ARG A 23 -6.99 18.38 -2.37
CA ARG A 23 -5.60 18.03 -2.73
C ARG A 23 -5.12 16.83 -1.93
N ASN A 24 -5.38 16.79 -0.63
CA ASN A 24 -5.03 15.64 0.21
C ASN A 24 -5.79 14.38 -0.21
N LEU A 25 -7.07 14.50 -0.57
CA LEU A 25 -7.87 13.40 -1.09
C LEU A 25 -7.27 12.81 -2.37
N ILE A 26 -6.92 13.65 -3.35
CA ILE A 26 -6.31 13.19 -4.60
C ILE A 26 -5.00 12.44 -4.32
N TRP A 27 -4.13 12.99 -3.48
CA TRP A 27 -2.87 12.32 -3.11
C TRP A 27 -3.10 10.99 -2.39
N SER A 28 -4.11 10.93 -1.53
CA SER A 28 -4.48 9.70 -0.83
C SER A 28 -5.02 8.63 -1.78
N VAL A 29 -5.88 9.00 -2.74
CA VAL A 29 -6.39 8.08 -3.78
C VAL A 29 -5.24 7.55 -4.64
N VAL A 30 -4.29 8.40 -5.03
CA VAL A 30 -3.11 7.97 -5.79
C VAL A 30 -2.25 7.00 -4.97
N ALA A 31 -1.99 7.32 -3.70
CA ALA A 31 -1.21 6.43 -2.82
C ALA A 31 -1.90 5.07 -2.61
N GLU A 32 -3.23 5.07 -2.47
CA GLU A 32 -4.04 3.87 -2.33
C GLU A 32 -4.02 3.02 -3.61
N HIS A 33 -4.15 3.66 -4.77
CA HIS A 33 -4.05 2.99 -6.06
C HIS A 33 -2.68 2.32 -6.27
N LEU A 34 -1.60 3.01 -5.88
CA LEU A 34 -0.25 2.45 -5.91
C LEU A 34 -0.10 1.28 -4.94
N GLY A 35 -0.64 1.39 -3.72
CA GLY A 35 -0.67 0.32 -2.74
C GLY A 35 -1.38 -0.93 -3.26
N PHE A 36 -2.54 -0.76 -3.90
CA PHE A 36 -3.29 -1.87 -4.48
C PHE A 36 -2.59 -2.49 -5.69
N SER A 37 -1.97 -1.66 -6.53
CA SER A 37 -1.20 -2.13 -7.70
C SER A 37 -0.01 -3.00 -7.27
N ILE A 38 0.71 -2.57 -6.24
CA ILE A 38 1.86 -3.30 -5.70
C ILE A 38 1.41 -4.58 -4.99
N TRP A 39 0.29 -4.53 -4.26
CA TRP A 39 -0.27 -5.72 -3.63
C TRP A 39 -0.69 -6.78 -4.66
N SER A 40 -1.27 -6.34 -5.79
CA SER A 40 -1.76 -7.22 -6.85
C SER A 40 -0.68 -7.63 -7.87
N ILE A 41 0.55 -7.10 -7.77
CA ILE A 41 1.59 -7.31 -8.77
C ILE A 41 1.91 -8.80 -8.94
N TRP A 42 1.96 -9.56 -7.84
CA TRP A 42 2.29 -10.98 -7.86
C TRP A 42 1.21 -11.84 -8.53
N SER A 43 -0.06 -11.44 -8.47
CA SER A 43 -1.15 -12.12 -9.18
C SER A 43 -0.95 -12.08 -10.70
N VAL A 44 -0.31 -11.03 -11.22
CA VAL A 44 0.00 -10.88 -12.64
C VAL A 44 1.36 -11.50 -12.97
N MET A 45 2.40 -11.23 -12.18
CA MET A 45 3.77 -11.66 -12.50
C MET A 45 3.92 -13.18 -12.58
N VAL A 46 3.22 -13.95 -11.75
CA VAL A 46 3.29 -15.42 -11.79
C VAL A 46 2.81 -16.02 -13.11
N LEU A 47 1.95 -15.31 -13.85
CA LEU A 47 1.51 -15.69 -15.20
C LEU A 47 2.63 -15.56 -16.22
N PHE A 48 3.54 -14.60 -16.02
CA PHE A 48 4.68 -14.32 -16.89
C PHE A 48 5.99 -14.99 -16.43
N MET A 49 5.96 -15.88 -15.43
CA MET A 49 7.12 -16.67 -15.00
C MET A 49 7.08 -18.08 -15.59
N PRO A 50 7.60 -18.35 -16.80
CA PRO A 50 7.62 -19.69 -17.35
C PRO A 50 8.47 -20.63 -16.48
N GLN A 51 7.95 -21.83 -16.21
CA GLN A 51 8.60 -22.81 -15.34
C GLN A 51 9.99 -23.22 -15.86
N ALA A 52 10.20 -23.23 -17.18
CA ALA A 52 11.50 -23.53 -17.78
C ALA A 52 12.60 -22.50 -17.45
N VAL A 53 12.21 -21.27 -17.08
CA VAL A 53 13.15 -20.16 -16.78
C VAL A 53 13.29 -19.96 -15.26
N TYR A 54 12.18 -20.05 -14.52
CA TYR A 54 12.15 -19.77 -13.08
C TYR A 54 12.18 -21.02 -12.19
N GLY A 55 11.91 -22.21 -12.73
CA GLY A 55 11.88 -23.46 -11.96
C GLY A 55 10.67 -23.62 -11.04
N PHE A 56 9.75 -22.65 -10.99
CA PHE A 56 8.60 -22.68 -10.08
C PHE A 56 7.41 -23.44 -10.64
N THR A 57 6.88 -24.34 -9.82
CA THR A 57 5.66 -25.10 -10.12
C THR A 57 4.43 -24.21 -10.00
N ALA A 58 3.27 -24.70 -10.45
CA ALA A 58 1.99 -24.02 -10.24
C ALA A 58 1.69 -23.82 -8.74
N ALA A 59 2.09 -24.76 -7.88
CA ALA A 59 1.91 -24.66 -6.44
C ALA A 59 2.76 -23.53 -5.84
N ASP A 60 4.01 -23.38 -6.25
CA ASP A 60 4.90 -22.30 -5.78
C ASP A 60 4.38 -20.93 -6.16
N LYS A 61 3.88 -20.79 -7.39
CA LYS A 61 3.24 -19.57 -7.87
C LYS A 61 1.98 -19.21 -7.10
N PHE A 62 1.15 -20.21 -6.78
CA PHE A 62 -0.01 -20.02 -5.93
C PHE A 62 0.39 -19.58 -4.53
N LEU A 63 1.44 -20.20 -3.97
CA LEU A 63 1.98 -19.86 -2.66
C LEU A 63 2.48 -18.40 -2.60
N LEU A 64 3.10 -17.88 -3.67
CA LEU A 64 3.50 -16.47 -3.74
C LEU A 64 2.30 -15.52 -3.61
N GLY A 65 1.25 -15.75 -4.40
CA GLY A 65 0.03 -14.94 -4.34
C GLY A 65 -0.71 -15.07 -3.00
N ALA A 66 -0.80 -16.28 -2.46
CA ALA A 66 -1.39 -16.55 -1.15
C ALA A 66 -0.62 -15.84 -0.02
N THR A 67 0.72 -15.85 -0.08
CA THR A 67 1.59 -15.19 0.90
C THR A 67 1.39 -13.68 0.89
N ALA A 68 1.39 -13.05 -0.29
CA ALA A 68 1.15 -11.61 -0.41
C ALA A 68 -0.23 -11.23 0.16
N THR A 69 -1.24 -12.05 -0.10
CA THR A 69 -2.61 -11.84 0.40
C THR A 69 -2.70 -12.03 1.92
N LEU A 70 -2.08 -13.08 2.45
CA LEU A 70 -2.06 -13.38 3.88
C LEU A 70 -1.35 -12.28 4.67
N VAL A 71 -0.16 -11.87 4.23
CA VAL A 71 0.60 -10.81 4.89
C VAL A 71 -0.16 -9.48 4.83
N GLY A 72 -0.76 -9.14 3.68
CA GLY A 72 -1.61 -7.97 3.57
C GLY A 72 -2.81 -8.00 4.52
N ALA A 73 -3.47 -9.15 4.67
CA ALA A 73 -4.58 -9.32 5.60
C ALA A 73 -4.12 -9.18 7.07
N CYS A 74 -3.02 -9.82 7.46
CA CYS A 74 -2.45 -9.74 8.81
C CYS A 74 -2.02 -8.30 9.16
N LEU A 75 -1.49 -7.56 8.19
CA LEU A 75 -0.99 -6.20 8.43
C LEU A 75 -2.08 -5.14 8.51
N ARG A 76 -3.32 -5.40 8.08
CA ARG A 76 -4.43 -4.43 8.18
C ARG A 76 -4.66 -3.93 9.60
N ILE A 77 -4.64 -4.84 10.58
CA ILE A 77 -4.86 -4.50 12.00
C ILE A 77 -3.74 -3.60 12.53
N PRO A 78 -2.45 -3.99 12.51
CA PRO A 78 -1.38 -3.13 13.02
C PRO A 78 -1.23 -1.84 12.23
N TYR A 79 -1.49 -1.82 10.91
CA TYR A 79 -1.47 -0.58 10.13
C TYR A 79 -2.53 0.43 10.59
N THR A 80 -3.72 -0.04 10.93
CA THR A 80 -4.81 0.81 11.43
C THR A 80 -4.50 1.37 12.81
N LEU A 81 -3.77 0.63 13.65
CA LEU A 81 -3.31 1.12 14.96
C LEU A 81 -2.11 2.07 14.83
N ALA A 82 -1.23 1.82 13.87
CA ALA A 82 -0.06 2.66 13.60
C ALA A 82 -0.45 4.05 13.10
N THR A 83 -1.52 4.18 12.32
CA THR A 83 -2.01 5.50 11.87
C THR A 83 -2.56 6.33 13.01
N ALA A 84 -3.28 5.67 13.93
CA ALA A 84 -3.81 6.31 15.12
C ALA A 84 -2.70 6.80 16.06
N THR A 85 -1.56 6.11 16.10
CA THR A 85 -0.43 6.45 17.00
C THR A 85 0.61 7.38 16.37
N PHE A 86 0.95 7.22 15.10
CA PHE A 86 2.01 8.00 14.43
C PHE A 86 1.51 9.21 13.61
N GLY A 87 0.19 9.36 13.46
CA GLY A 87 -0.44 10.43 12.68
C GLY A 87 -0.44 10.13 11.17
N GLY A 88 -1.59 10.29 10.53
CA GLY A 88 -1.82 9.82 9.17
C GLY A 88 -0.86 10.39 8.12
N ARG A 89 -0.43 11.66 8.22
CA ARG A 89 0.48 12.26 7.24
C ARG A 89 1.88 11.62 7.22
N ASN A 90 2.47 11.38 8.40
CA ASN A 90 3.79 10.75 8.48
C ASN A 90 3.71 9.27 8.12
N TRP A 91 2.66 8.59 8.59
CA TRP A 91 2.47 7.16 8.30
C TRP A 91 2.24 6.89 6.81
N THR A 92 1.35 7.62 6.13
CA THR A 92 1.11 7.46 4.69
C THR A 92 2.39 7.71 3.87
N THR A 93 3.21 8.68 4.28
CA THR A 93 4.48 8.97 3.60
C THR A 93 5.46 7.81 3.79
N PHE A 94 5.68 7.39 5.03
CA PHE A 94 6.56 6.26 5.37
C PHE A 94 6.13 4.99 4.63
N SER A 95 4.84 4.70 4.66
CA SER A 95 4.30 3.48 4.11
C SER A 95 4.29 3.48 2.57
N ALA A 96 4.22 4.64 1.92
CA ALA A 96 4.47 4.76 0.48
C ALA A 96 5.94 4.48 0.13
N PHE A 97 6.90 4.97 0.93
CA PHE A 97 8.33 4.69 0.73
C PHE A 97 8.68 3.21 0.93
N VAL A 98 8.07 2.56 1.93
CA VAL A 98 8.27 1.12 2.17
C VAL A 98 7.88 0.30 0.95
N LEU A 99 6.87 0.73 0.17
CA LEU A 99 6.45 0.02 -1.04
C LEU A 99 7.43 0.10 -2.21
N LEU A 100 8.37 1.05 -2.21
CA LEU A 100 9.43 1.07 -3.22
C LEU A 100 10.35 -0.16 -3.09
N ILE A 101 10.53 -0.67 -1.87
CA ILE A 101 11.37 -1.84 -1.60
C ILE A 101 10.86 -3.09 -2.33
N PRO A 102 9.60 -3.55 -2.14
CA PRO A 102 9.07 -4.70 -2.87
C PRO A 102 8.93 -4.42 -4.37
N THR A 103 8.67 -3.19 -4.82
CA THR A 103 8.61 -2.89 -6.26
C THR A 103 9.97 -3.07 -6.93
N LEU A 104 11.02 -2.47 -6.36
CA LEU A 104 12.38 -2.60 -6.88
C LEU A 104 12.89 -4.03 -6.73
N GLY A 105 12.56 -4.70 -5.61
CA GLY A 105 12.88 -6.11 -5.40
C GLY A 105 12.22 -7.02 -6.44
N THR A 106 10.94 -6.81 -6.75
CA THR A 106 10.21 -7.58 -7.77
C THR A 106 10.84 -7.36 -9.15
N LEU A 107 11.17 -6.12 -9.50
CA LEU A 107 11.83 -5.80 -10.76
C LEU A 107 13.20 -6.48 -10.88
N TRP A 108 13.98 -6.46 -9.81
CA TRP A 108 15.30 -7.11 -9.78
C TRP A 108 15.21 -8.64 -9.87
N LEU A 109 14.25 -9.26 -9.16
CA LEU A 109 14.01 -10.71 -9.21
C LEU A 109 13.57 -11.17 -10.59
N LEU A 110 12.70 -10.40 -11.26
CA LEU A 110 12.27 -10.74 -12.62
C LEU A 110 13.37 -10.53 -13.67
N ALA A 111 14.32 -9.62 -13.41
CA ALA A 111 15.50 -9.46 -14.25
C ALA A 111 16.53 -10.59 -14.06
N HIS A 112 16.50 -11.29 -12.93
CA HIS A 112 17.43 -12.37 -12.57
C HIS A 112 16.68 -13.70 -12.30
N PRO A 113 16.19 -14.36 -13.36
CA PRO A 113 15.52 -15.65 -13.21
C PRO A 113 16.46 -16.73 -12.66
N GLY A 114 15.88 -17.74 -11.98
CA GLY A 114 16.64 -18.88 -11.41
C GLY A 114 17.06 -18.72 -9.95
N LEU A 115 16.68 -17.61 -9.29
CA LEU A 115 16.87 -17.40 -7.86
C LEU A 115 15.97 -18.32 -7.01
N PRO A 116 16.34 -18.61 -5.75
CA PRO A 116 15.58 -19.51 -4.90
C PRO A 116 14.21 -18.94 -4.48
N LEU A 117 13.20 -19.82 -4.34
CA LEU A 117 11.80 -19.45 -4.04
C LEU A 117 11.66 -18.53 -2.81
N TRP A 118 12.48 -18.71 -1.78
CA TRP A 118 12.40 -17.91 -0.56
C TRP A 118 12.60 -16.40 -0.82
N MET A 119 13.41 -16.01 -1.82
CA MET A 119 13.60 -14.60 -2.17
C MET A 119 12.32 -14.00 -2.76
N TYR A 120 11.63 -14.76 -3.60
CA TYR A 120 10.33 -14.38 -4.17
C TYR A 120 9.26 -14.33 -3.07
N MET A 121 9.29 -15.26 -2.12
CA MET A 121 8.37 -15.28 -0.98
C MET A 121 8.55 -14.08 -0.06
N VAL A 122 9.79 -13.68 0.24
CA VAL A 122 10.08 -12.47 1.02
C VAL A 122 9.59 -11.23 0.26
N CYS A 123 9.86 -11.15 -1.04
CA CYS A 123 9.39 -10.03 -1.85
C CYS A 123 7.85 -9.97 -1.97
N ALA A 124 7.19 -11.12 -2.07
CA ALA A 124 5.73 -11.23 -2.06
C ALA A 124 5.12 -10.84 -0.71
N ALA A 125 5.75 -11.26 0.39
CA ALA A 125 5.37 -10.82 1.74
C ALA A 125 5.51 -9.31 1.89
N LEU A 126 6.63 -8.73 1.43
CA LEU A 126 6.87 -7.28 1.45
C LEU A 126 5.86 -6.52 0.56
N ALA A 127 5.49 -7.05 -0.60
CA ALA A 127 4.43 -6.47 -1.44
C ALA A 127 3.05 -6.48 -0.72
N GLY A 128 2.83 -7.46 0.16
CA GLY A 128 1.66 -7.52 1.05
C GLY A 128 1.49 -6.29 1.96
N PHE A 129 2.57 -5.57 2.30
CA PHE A 129 2.48 -4.32 3.06
C PHE A 129 1.66 -3.24 2.31
N GLY A 130 1.52 -3.35 0.97
CA GLY A 130 0.68 -2.46 0.17
C GLY A 130 -0.80 -2.52 0.55
N GLY A 131 -1.27 -3.68 1.00
CA GLY A 131 -2.65 -3.86 1.47
C GLY A 131 -2.98 -3.14 2.78
N GLY A 132 -1.97 -2.83 3.61
CA GLY A 132 -2.14 -2.07 4.85
C GLY A 132 -2.36 -0.58 4.62
N ASN A 133 -1.81 -0.02 3.53
CA ASN A 133 -1.95 1.39 3.18
C ASN A 133 -3.41 1.80 2.93
N PHE A 134 -4.21 0.89 2.38
CA PHE A 134 -5.63 1.08 2.15
C PHE A 134 -6.39 1.44 3.44
N ALA A 135 -6.19 0.66 4.51
CA ALA A 135 -6.86 0.92 5.80
C ALA A 135 -6.43 2.27 6.40
N SER A 136 -5.16 2.63 6.23
CA SER A 136 -4.61 3.88 6.78
C SER A 136 -5.12 5.15 6.12
N SER A 137 -5.21 5.12 4.78
CA SER A 137 -5.64 6.28 3.99
C SER A 137 -7.09 6.64 4.27
N MET A 138 -7.96 5.64 4.42
CA MET A 138 -9.38 5.82 4.68
C MET A 138 -9.64 6.49 6.04
N THR A 139 -8.92 6.06 7.09
CA THR A 139 -9.01 6.70 8.43
C THR A 139 -8.50 8.14 8.42
N ASN A 140 -7.45 8.43 7.65
CA ASN A 140 -6.89 9.78 7.58
C ASN A 140 -7.79 10.75 6.79
N ILE A 141 -8.41 10.32 5.68
CA ILE A 141 -9.33 11.15 4.89
C ILE A 141 -10.58 11.54 5.70
N ASN A 142 -11.15 10.61 6.48
CA ASN A 142 -12.34 10.89 7.30
C ASN A 142 -12.11 12.01 8.32
N ALA A 143 -10.87 12.28 8.72
CA ALA A 143 -10.56 13.40 9.61
C ALA A 143 -10.53 14.77 8.90
N PHE A 144 -10.49 14.81 7.56
CA PHE A 144 -10.38 16.05 6.78
C PHE A 144 -11.69 16.53 6.17
N TYR A 145 -12.74 15.72 6.19
CA TYR A 145 -14.04 16.04 5.60
C TYR A 145 -15.11 16.19 6.70
N PRO A 146 -16.05 17.15 6.57
CA PRO A 146 -17.20 17.25 7.46
C PRO A 146 -18.08 16.00 7.35
N SER A 147 -18.80 15.69 8.42
CA SER A 147 -19.54 14.41 8.55
C SER A 147 -20.92 14.42 7.88
N ASP A 148 -21.29 15.52 7.22
CA ASP A 148 -22.60 15.76 6.59
C ASP A 148 -22.52 15.87 5.05
#